data_AF-A0A6G3XTE9-F1
#
_entry.id   AF-A0A6G3XTE9-F1
#
_cell.length_a   1.000
_cell.length_b   1.000
_cell.length_c   1.000
_cell.angle_alpha   90.00
_cell.angle_beta   90.00
_cell.angle_gamma   90.00
#
_symmetry.space_group_name_H-M   'P 1'
#
loop_
_entity.id
_entity.type
_entity.pdbx_description
1 polymer ?
#
loop_
_entity_poly.entity_id
_entity_poly.type
_entity_poly.pdbx_seq_one_letter_code
_entity_poly.pdbx_strand_id
1 'polypeptide(L)'
;TSFYRDGLTGLPETAVVARQLWRSSGLSPADIDVGILYDHFTPFVLMQLEEFGFCGPGEAGAFVAADTLPLNTHGGQLGEAYLHGMNGIAEAVR
;
A
#
# COMPACT_ATOMS: atom_id res chain seq x y z
N THR A 1 5.37 -13.53 -8.94
CA THR A 1 6.38 -12.70 -9.63
C THR A 1 6.18 -12.86 -11.13
N SER A 2 5.85 -11.77 -11.83
CA SER A 2 5.79 -11.83 -13.30
C SER A 2 7.18 -11.54 -13.84
N PHE A 3 7.78 -12.55 -14.47
CA PHE A 3 9.15 -12.53 -14.99
C PHE A 3 9.33 -11.71 -16.28
N TYR A 4 8.24 -11.13 -16.81
CA TYR A 4 8.19 -10.52 -18.15
C TYR A 4 7.81 -9.03 -18.12
N ARG A 5 8.09 -8.35 -17.01
CA ARG A 5 7.81 -6.92 -16.86
C ARG A 5 8.96 -6.10 -17.42
N ASP A 6 8.63 -4.94 -18.00
CA ASP A 6 9.62 -3.96 -18.48
C ASP A 6 10.43 -3.31 -17.35
N GLY A 7 9.94 -3.39 -16.11
CA GLY A 7 10.60 -2.86 -14.92
C GLY A 7 10.47 -3.78 -13.71
N LEU A 8 11.46 -3.71 -12.83
CA LEU A 8 11.45 -4.38 -11.51
C LEU A 8 10.72 -3.57 -10.44
N THR A 9 10.55 -2.28 -10.69
CA THR A 9 9.89 -1.32 -9.80
C THR A 9 8.44 -1.13 -10.24
N GLY A 10 7.51 -1.21 -9.30
CA GLY A 10 6.08 -1.03 -9.55
C GLY A 10 5.27 -2.33 -9.51
N LEU A 11 3.97 -2.16 -9.31
CA LEU A 11 2.96 -3.23 -9.20
C LEU A 11 1.75 -2.85 -10.07
N PRO A 12 1.82 -3.06 -11.41
CA PRO A 12 0.74 -2.68 -12.31
C PRO A 12 -0.61 -3.29 -11.94
N GLU A 13 -0.59 -4.50 -11.40
CA GLU A 13 -1.77 -5.17 -10.84
C GLU A 13 -2.40 -4.38 -9.68
N THR A 14 -1.59 -3.79 -8.80
CA THR A 14 -2.06 -2.91 -7.72
C THR A 14 -2.67 -1.63 -8.29
N ALA A 15 -2.07 -1.07 -9.34
CA ALA A 15 -2.62 0.10 -10.05
C ALA A 15 -4.06 -0.14 -10.56
N VAL A 16 -4.32 -1.35 -11.07
CA VAL A 16 -5.67 -1.76 -11.52
C VAL A 16 -6.66 -1.74 -10.35
N VAL A 17 -6.26 -2.32 -9.21
CA VAL A 17 -7.07 -2.34 -7.98
C VAL A 17 -7.30 -0.92 -7.47
N ALA A 18 -6.27 -0.09 -7.38
CA ALA A 18 -6.36 1.30 -6.94
C ALA A 18 -7.36 2.10 -7.79
N ARG A 19 -7.26 2.03 -9.13
CA ARG A 19 -8.22 2.69 -10.03
C ARG A 19 -9.65 2.22 -9.83
N GLN A 20 -9.86 0.93 -9.53
CA GLN A 20 -11.19 0.42 -9.23
C GLN A 20 -11.69 0.93 -7.88
N LEU A 21 -10.86 0.90 -6.85
CA LEU A 21 -11.19 1.32 -5.49
C LEU A 21 -11.62 2.79 -5.45
N TRP A 22 -10.83 3.69 -6.04
CA TRP A 22 -11.14 5.12 -6.12
C TRP A 22 -12.43 5.37 -6.90
N ARG A 23 -12.61 4.70 -8.05
CA ARG A 23 -13.84 4.83 -8.84
C ARG A 23 -15.08 4.33 -8.11
N SER A 24 -14.99 3.21 -7.38
CA SER A 24 -16.16 2.62 -6.70
C SER A 24 -16.54 3.34 -5.42
N SER A 25 -15.55 3.87 -4.69
CA SER A 25 -15.78 4.59 -3.44
C SER A 25 -16.12 6.06 -3.65
N GLY A 26 -15.66 6.66 -4.76
CA GLY A 26 -15.73 8.11 -4.96
C GLY A 26 -14.69 8.88 -4.13
N LEU A 27 -13.76 8.18 -3.48
CA LEU A 27 -12.70 8.76 -2.66
C LEU A 27 -11.40 8.91 -3.46
N SER A 28 -10.47 9.67 -2.88
CA SER A 28 -9.12 9.90 -3.36
C SER A 28 -8.09 9.58 -2.27
N PRO A 29 -6.78 9.51 -2.59
CA PRO A 29 -5.74 9.31 -1.59
C PRO A 29 -5.76 10.33 -0.44
N ALA A 30 -6.24 11.55 -0.70
CA ALA A 30 -6.34 12.61 0.32
C ALA A 30 -7.45 12.36 1.34
N ASP A 31 -8.38 11.43 1.07
CA ASP A 31 -9.49 11.09 1.95
C ASP A 31 -9.16 9.89 2.88
N ILE A 32 -7.93 9.40 2.87
CA ILE A 32 -7.53 8.20 3.61
C ILE A 32 -6.77 8.57 4.89
N ASP A 33 -7.33 8.17 6.03
CA ASP A 33 -6.78 8.47 7.36
C ASP A 33 -5.72 7.47 7.83
N VAL A 34 -5.75 6.23 7.32
CA VAL A 34 -4.85 5.13 7.72
C VAL A 34 -4.60 4.20 6.55
N GLY A 35 -3.34 3.76 6.38
CA GLY A 35 -2.95 2.80 5.35
C GLY A 35 -2.61 1.43 5.94
N ILE A 36 -3.40 0.40 5.62
CA ILE A 36 -3.04 -0.99 5.91
C ILE A 36 -2.54 -1.65 4.62
N LEU A 37 -1.23 -1.69 4.44
CA LEU A 37 -0.54 -2.14 3.23
C LEU A 37 0.12 -3.50 3.46
N TYR A 38 -0.02 -4.39 2.47
CA TYR A 38 0.54 -5.73 2.55
C TYR A 38 2.08 -5.69 2.51
N ASP A 39 2.73 -6.09 3.60
CA ASP A 39 4.14 -5.79 3.86
C ASP A 39 4.98 -7.04 4.13
N HIS A 40 4.60 -8.22 3.64
CA HIS A 40 5.41 -9.45 3.72
C HIS A 40 6.89 -9.27 3.33
N PHE A 41 7.20 -8.28 2.48
CA PHE A 41 8.52 -7.68 2.34
C PHE A 41 8.41 -6.15 2.22
N THR A 42 9.32 -5.42 2.88
CA THR A 42 9.25 -3.95 3.00
C THR A 42 9.23 -3.16 1.69
N PRO A 43 9.94 -3.54 0.59
CA PRO A 43 9.93 -2.72 -0.63
C PRO A 43 8.55 -2.60 -1.28
N PHE A 44 7.66 -3.57 -1.05
CA PHE A 44 6.31 -3.53 -1.60
C PHE A 44 5.46 -2.41 -1.01
N VAL A 45 5.74 -1.96 0.22
CA VAL A 45 5.02 -0.83 0.82
C VAL A 45 5.22 0.43 -0.01
N LEU A 46 6.46 0.70 -0.41
CA LEU A 46 6.81 1.87 -1.22
C LEU A 46 6.11 1.82 -2.58
N MET A 47 6.20 0.69 -3.28
CA MET A 47 5.55 0.52 -4.58
C MET A 47 4.02 0.64 -4.46
N GLN A 48 3.40 0.11 -3.41
CA GLN A 48 1.96 0.25 -3.20
C GLN A 48 1.56 1.72 -3.01
N LEU A 49 2.30 2.50 -2.20
CA LEU A 49 2.00 3.92 -2.00
C LEU A 49 1.99 4.71 -3.32
N GLU A 50 2.92 4.42 -4.21
CA GLU A 50 3.00 5.02 -5.55
C GLU A 50 1.81 4.57 -6.42
N GLU A 51 1.51 3.26 -6.44
CA GLU A 51 0.43 2.69 -7.28
C GLU A 51 -0.98 3.10 -6.81
N PHE A 52 -1.15 3.34 -5.51
CA PHE A 52 -2.38 3.92 -4.95
C PHE A 52 -2.47 5.43 -5.16
N GLY A 53 -1.37 6.10 -5.54
CA GLY A 53 -1.34 7.53 -5.85
C GLY A 53 -1.17 8.44 -4.64
N PHE A 54 -0.66 7.94 -3.51
CA PHE A 54 -0.32 8.78 -2.35
C PHE A 54 0.88 9.69 -2.62
N CYS A 55 1.78 9.26 -3.51
CA CYS A 55 2.95 10.01 -3.96
C CYS A 55 3.31 9.60 -5.39
N GLY A 56 4.19 10.37 -6.04
CA GLY A 56 4.69 10.05 -7.38
C GLY A 56 5.70 8.90 -7.39
N PRO A 57 5.99 8.32 -8.58
CA PRO A 57 6.98 7.26 -8.71
C PRO A 57 8.36 7.66 -8.18
N GLY A 58 8.95 6.85 -7.30
CA GLY A 58 10.22 7.12 -6.64
C GLY A 58 10.15 8.05 -5.43
N GLU A 59 8.98 8.58 -5.07
CA GLU A 59 8.81 9.54 -3.97
C GLU A 59 8.43 8.87 -2.64
N ALA A 60 8.05 7.58 -2.65
CA ALA A 60 7.50 6.90 -1.48
C ALA A 60 8.45 6.86 -0.27
N GLY A 61 9.77 6.84 -0.49
CA GLY A 61 10.74 6.91 0.61
C GLY A 61 10.65 8.21 1.40
N ALA A 62 10.51 9.34 0.69
CA ALA A 62 10.33 10.65 1.32
C ALA A 62 8.92 10.77 1.93
N PHE A 63 7.91 10.23 1.28
CA PHE A 63 6.54 10.18 1.80
C PHE A 63 6.47 9.47 3.17
N VAL A 64 7.05 8.26 3.27
CA VAL A 64 7.08 7.52 4.55
C VAL A 64 7.89 8.26 5.60
N ALA A 65 9.03 8.87 5.22
CA ALA A 65 9.85 9.64 6.15
C ALA A 65 9.16 10.90 6.70
N ALA A 66 8.14 11.42 6.00
CA ALA A 66 7.35 12.56 6.46
C ALA A 66 6.32 12.19 7.55
N ASP A 67 6.02 10.89 7.72
CA ASP A 67 5.12 10.36 8.75
C ASP A 67 3.73 11.02 8.76
N THR A 68 3.19 11.33 7.57
CA THR A 68 1.90 12.04 7.42
C THR A 68 0.70 11.12 7.32
N LEU A 69 0.91 9.83 7.09
CA LEU A 69 -0.14 8.80 7.01
C LEU A 69 0.26 7.64 7.92
N PRO A 70 -0.51 7.36 9.00
CA PRO A 70 -0.28 6.17 9.81
C PRO A 70 -0.34 4.90 8.96
N LEU A 71 0.71 4.09 9.00
CA LEU A 71 0.80 2.84 8.26
C LEU A 71 0.86 1.63 9.20
N ASN A 72 0.10 0.59 8.88
CA ASN A 72 0.17 -0.72 9.51
C ASN A 72 0.20 -0.67 11.04
N THR A 73 -0.81 -0.04 11.66
CA THR A 73 -0.87 0.25 13.12
C THR A 73 -0.74 -0.99 14.03
N HIS A 74 -1.22 -2.15 13.59
CA HIS A 74 -0.98 -3.45 14.24
C HIS A 74 0.47 -3.98 14.17
N GLY A 75 1.36 -3.36 13.39
CA GLY A 75 2.72 -3.84 13.09
C GLY A 75 2.86 -4.57 11.76
N GLY A 76 1.77 -4.77 11.02
CA GLY A 76 1.80 -5.41 9.70
C GLY A 76 2.06 -6.91 9.76
N GLN A 77 2.26 -7.51 8.59
CA GLN A 77 2.67 -8.90 8.45
C GLN A 77 4.08 -9.14 9.03
N LEU A 78 4.93 -8.12 9.06
CA LEU A 78 6.28 -8.19 9.59
C LEU A 78 6.33 -8.15 11.12
N GLY A 79 5.47 -7.34 11.74
CA GLY A 79 5.49 -7.09 13.18
C GLY A 79 4.45 -7.88 13.98
N GLU A 80 3.25 -8.10 13.43
CA GLU A 80 2.16 -8.79 14.14
C GLU A 80 2.20 -10.30 13.88
N ALA A 81 1.79 -10.69 12.68
CA ALA A 81 1.69 -12.06 12.24
C ALA A 81 1.54 -12.12 10.72
N TYR A 82 2.19 -13.11 10.10
CA TYR A 82 2.00 -13.38 8.68
C TYR A 82 0.80 -14.31 8.47
N LEU A 83 -0.40 -13.74 8.41
CA LEU A 83 -1.66 -14.46 8.15
C LEU A 83 -2.22 -14.13 6.75
N HIS A 84 -1.31 -13.94 5.79
CA HIS A 84 -1.63 -13.62 4.40
C HIS A 84 -2.63 -12.44 4.28
N GLY A 85 -2.45 -11.42 5.14
CA GLY A 85 -3.18 -10.16 5.07
C GLY A 85 -4.54 -10.16 5.77
N MET A 86 -5.03 -11.31 6.25
CA MET A 86 -6.35 -11.39 6.89
C MET A 86 -6.42 -10.59 8.19
N ASN A 87 -5.33 -10.58 8.96
CA ASN A 87 -5.18 -9.75 10.15
C ASN A 87 -5.11 -8.24 9.81
N GLY A 88 -4.61 -7.85 8.65
CA GLY A 88 -4.66 -6.45 8.20
C GLY A 88 -6.09 -5.98 7.93
N ILE A 89 -6.95 -6.85 7.38
CA ILE A 89 -8.38 -6.53 7.23
C ILE A 89 -9.03 -6.37 8.61
N ALA A 90 -8.69 -7.23 9.57
CA ALA A 90 -9.21 -7.12 10.93
C ALA A 90 -8.77 -5.81 11.61
N GLU A 91 -7.52 -5.39 11.40
CA GLU A 91 -7.01 -4.11 11.91
C GLU A 91 -7.74 -2.91 11.30
N ALA A 92 -8.01 -2.92 9.98
CA ALA A 92 -8.70 -1.82 9.31
C ALA A 92 -10.16 -1.61 9.78
N VAL A 93 -10.78 -2.61 10.42
CA VAL A 93 -12.16 -2.55 10.92
C VAL A 93 -12.24 -2.04 12.36
N ARG A 94 -11.15 -2.16 13.12
CA ARG A 94 -11.10 -1.91 14.57
C ARG A 94 -11.07 -0.42 14.90
#